data_AF-A0A179HPQ0-F1
#
_entry.id   AF-A0A179HPQ0-F1
#
_cell.length_a   1.000
_cell.length_b   1.000
_cell.length_c   1.000
_cell.angle_alpha   90.00
_cell.angle_beta   90.00
_cell.angle_gamma   90.00
#
_symmetry.space_group_name_H-M   'P 1'
#
loop_
_entity.id
_entity.type
_entity.pdbx_description
1 polymer ?
#
loop_
_entity_poly.entity_id
_entity_poly.type
_entity_poly.pdbx_seq_one_letter_code
_entity_poly.pdbx_strand_id
1 'polypeptide(L)'
;MFDVALKIVEFYDPEMAAASALTARTERGPLVHDLSRAAYETIRKTQIPAESMYAQIEPLMVGPLAALVMPAVSPAHLAAALSVLAPIPGKFPAPTRKRNPGYHDPTCQNGLAKLLLVGGRIEGKVFDQAGVNWVGGIEGGMEGLRAQLVAILQGAGLGITNALEGGSRNLWLTLEGRKGQLEDESKS
;
A
#
# COMPACT_ATOMS: atom_id res chain seq x y z
N MET A 1 13.28 -20.32 9.13
CA MET A 1 11.90 -20.84 8.98
C MET A 1 11.01 -19.86 8.23
N PHE A 2 10.88 -18.61 8.67
CA PHE A 2 10.09 -17.59 7.96
C PHE A 2 10.52 -17.39 6.50
N ASP A 3 11.83 -17.44 6.25
CA ASP A 3 12.43 -17.44 4.90
C ASP A 3 11.85 -18.53 3.97
N VAL A 4 11.83 -19.77 4.45
CA VAL A 4 11.33 -20.92 3.69
C VAL A 4 9.83 -20.81 3.47
N ALA A 5 9.08 -20.30 4.46
CA ALA A 5 7.64 -20.09 4.32
C ALA A 5 7.31 -19.12 3.18
N LEU A 6 8.07 -18.04 3.01
CA LEU A 6 7.88 -17.11 1.89
C LEU A 6 8.16 -17.77 0.54
N LYS A 7 9.18 -18.63 0.44
CA LYS A 7 9.46 -19.41 -0.78
C LYS A 7 8.32 -20.36 -1.13
N ILE A 8 7.75 -21.04 -0.13
CA ILE A 8 6.59 -21.92 -0.33
C ILE A 8 5.42 -21.11 -0.87
N VAL A 9 5.06 -20.00 -0.20
CA VAL A 9 3.90 -19.19 -0.58
C VAL A 9 4.01 -18.59 -1.99
N GLU A 10 5.22 -18.33 -2.48
CA GLU A 10 5.41 -17.70 -3.80
C GLU A 10 5.61 -18.70 -4.95
N PHE A 11 6.31 -19.81 -4.72
CA PHE A 11 6.72 -20.72 -5.81
C PHE A 11 6.00 -22.07 -5.80
N TYR A 12 5.23 -22.37 -4.75
CA TYR A 12 4.52 -23.64 -4.65
C TYR A 12 3.01 -23.46 -4.83
N ASP A 13 2.50 -23.99 -5.94
CA ASP A 13 1.07 -24.03 -6.21
C ASP A 13 0.50 -25.43 -5.88
N PRO A 14 -0.39 -25.54 -4.87
CA PRO A 14 -0.92 -26.82 -4.42
C PRO A 14 -1.84 -27.47 -5.47
N GLU A 15 -2.51 -26.68 -6.30
CA GLU A 15 -3.38 -27.18 -7.37
C GLU A 15 -2.58 -27.87 -8.48
N MET A 16 -1.46 -27.28 -8.90
CA MET A 16 -0.55 -27.91 -9.87
C MET A 16 0.09 -29.18 -9.30
N ALA A 17 0.45 -29.16 -8.01
CA ALA A 17 0.96 -30.34 -7.34
C ALA A 17 -0.10 -31.46 -7.25
N ALA A 18 -1.37 -31.13 -7.00
CA ALA A 18 -2.46 -32.11 -6.94
C ALA A 18 -2.72 -32.78 -8.31
N ALA A 19 -2.57 -32.02 -9.40
CA ALA A 19 -2.75 -32.50 -10.77
C ALA A 19 -1.61 -33.42 -11.25
N SER A 20 -0.41 -33.29 -10.68
CA SER A 20 0.74 -34.11 -11.07
C SER A 20 0.57 -35.58 -10.69
N ALA A 21 0.98 -36.48 -11.58
CA ALA A 21 0.98 -37.92 -11.32
C ALA A 21 2.08 -38.35 -10.34
N LEU A 22 3.10 -37.50 -10.14
CA LEU A 22 4.26 -37.78 -9.30
C LEU A 22 4.03 -37.46 -7.81
N THR A 23 2.92 -36.80 -7.45
CA THR A 23 2.63 -36.48 -6.06
C THR A 23 2.12 -37.70 -5.31
N ALA A 24 2.70 -37.92 -4.11
CA ALA A 24 2.28 -39.00 -3.23
C ALA A 24 0.81 -38.82 -2.83
N ARG A 25 0.02 -39.89 -2.96
CA ARG A 25 -1.40 -39.90 -2.63
C ARG A 25 -1.66 -40.82 -1.44
N THR A 26 -2.56 -40.38 -0.57
CA THR A 26 -3.10 -41.19 0.53
C THR A 26 -4.55 -41.53 0.22
N GLU A 27 -5.19 -42.35 1.06
CA GLU A 27 -6.62 -42.64 0.99
C GLU A 27 -7.50 -41.37 1.03
N ARG A 28 -6.98 -40.27 1.58
CA ARG A 28 -7.67 -38.97 1.70
C ARG A 28 -7.36 -37.98 0.56
N GLY A 29 -6.52 -38.36 -0.40
CA GLY A 29 -6.14 -37.52 -1.54
C GLY A 29 -4.64 -37.22 -1.66
N PRO A 30 -4.25 -36.31 -2.59
CA PRO A 30 -2.85 -35.95 -2.83
C PRO A 30 -2.25 -35.14 -1.67
N LEU A 31 -1.00 -35.45 -1.30
CA LEU A 31 -0.25 -34.75 -0.25
C LEU A 31 0.32 -33.43 -0.80
N VAL A 32 -0.46 -32.35 -0.67
CA VAL A 32 -0.14 -31.02 -1.20
C VAL A 32 0.02 -29.93 -0.13
N HIS A 33 0.16 -30.31 1.14
CA HIS A 33 0.41 -29.36 2.21
C HIS A 33 1.84 -28.78 2.15
N ASP A 34 2.08 -27.66 2.84
CA ASP A 34 3.37 -26.94 2.82
C ASP A 34 4.57 -27.78 3.27
N LEU A 35 4.34 -28.73 4.18
CA LEU A 35 5.36 -29.67 4.67
C LEU A 35 5.56 -30.91 3.76
N SER A 36 4.93 -30.96 2.60
CA SER A 36 4.94 -32.15 1.73
C SER A 36 6.28 -32.29 1.03
N ARG A 37 6.60 -33.53 0.64
CA ARG A 37 7.78 -33.79 -0.20
C ARG A 37 7.69 -33.06 -1.55
N ALA A 38 6.47 -32.89 -2.07
CA ALA A 38 6.22 -32.14 -3.29
C ALA A 38 6.65 -30.67 -3.13
N ALA A 39 6.21 -29.99 -2.07
CA ALA A 39 6.61 -28.61 -1.79
C ALA A 39 8.13 -28.48 -1.64
N TYR A 40 8.77 -29.39 -0.89
CA TYR A 40 10.22 -29.40 -0.73
C TYR A 40 10.98 -29.59 -2.05
N GLU A 41 10.56 -30.54 -2.89
CA GLU A 41 11.22 -30.80 -4.17
C GLU A 41 11.04 -29.66 -5.16
N THR A 42 9.86 -29.02 -5.21
CA THR A 42 9.61 -27.85 -6.04
C THR A 42 10.57 -26.73 -5.66
N ILE A 43 10.59 -26.34 -4.37
CA ILE A 43 11.41 -25.21 -3.90
C ILE A 43 12.91 -25.46 -4.09
N ARG A 44 13.36 -26.71 -3.93
CA ARG A 44 14.78 -27.06 -4.13
C ARG A 44 15.19 -27.01 -5.60
N LYS A 45 14.28 -27.28 -6.53
CA LYS A 45 14.53 -27.28 -7.98
C LYS A 45 14.30 -25.89 -8.60
N THR A 46 13.46 -25.05 -7.99
CA THR A 46 13.14 -23.71 -8.48
C THR A 46 14.37 -22.81 -8.38
N GLN A 47 14.79 -22.25 -9.52
CA GLN A 47 15.72 -21.13 -9.53
C GLN A 47 14.94 -19.86 -9.20
N ILE A 48 15.40 -19.13 -8.18
CA ILE A 48 14.75 -17.92 -7.69
C ILE A 48 14.99 -16.81 -8.71
N PRO A 49 13.94 -16.30 -9.39
CA PRO A 49 14.09 -15.16 -10.29
C PRO A 49 14.46 -13.90 -9.51
N ALA A 50 15.37 -13.07 -10.03
CA ALA A 50 15.79 -11.83 -9.36
C ALA A 50 14.64 -10.80 -9.22
N GLU A 51 13.62 -10.89 -10.08
CA GLU A 51 12.44 -10.02 -10.03
C GLU A 51 11.34 -10.54 -9.08
N SER A 52 11.51 -11.74 -8.52
CA SER A 52 10.54 -12.31 -7.57
C SER A 52 10.43 -11.47 -6.31
N MET A 53 9.25 -11.51 -5.68
CA MET A 53 9.00 -10.76 -4.45
C MET A 53 9.86 -11.29 -3.31
N TYR A 54 10.07 -12.60 -3.27
CA TYR A 54 10.98 -13.24 -2.34
C TYR A 54 12.41 -12.67 -2.50
N ALA A 55 12.90 -12.50 -3.74
CA ALA A 55 14.23 -11.93 -3.95
C ALA A 55 14.37 -10.50 -3.42
N GLN A 56 13.29 -9.70 -3.47
CA GLN A 56 13.29 -8.34 -2.93
C GLN A 56 13.31 -8.31 -1.40
N ILE A 57 12.71 -9.31 -0.73
CA ILE A 57 12.62 -9.36 0.73
C ILE A 57 13.76 -10.16 1.38
N GLU A 58 14.40 -11.07 0.64
CA GLU A 58 15.50 -11.93 1.12
C GLU A 58 16.62 -11.16 1.83
N PRO A 59 17.10 -9.98 1.36
CA PRO A 59 18.11 -9.21 2.08
C PRO A 59 17.65 -8.74 3.46
N LEU A 60 16.34 -8.52 3.63
CA LEU A 60 15.75 -8.10 4.90
C LEU A 60 15.61 -9.27 5.88
N MET A 61 15.81 -10.51 5.42
CA MET A 61 15.58 -11.74 6.18
C MET A 61 16.84 -12.22 6.94
N VAL A 62 17.91 -11.43 6.92
CA VAL A 62 19.17 -11.72 7.59
C VAL A 62 19.19 -11.08 8.98
N GLY A 63 19.12 -11.91 10.02
CA GLY A 63 19.26 -11.49 11.41
C GLY A 63 17.99 -11.69 12.26
N PRO A 64 17.96 -11.14 13.49
CA PRO A 64 16.79 -11.23 14.36
C PRO A 64 15.69 -10.30 13.85
N LEU A 65 14.54 -10.87 13.52
CA LEU A 65 13.41 -10.16 12.92
C LEU A 65 12.15 -10.37 13.74
N ALA A 66 11.32 -9.33 13.79
CA ALA A 66 9.99 -9.36 14.34
C ALA A 66 9.01 -8.83 13.28
N ALA A 67 7.87 -9.50 13.13
CA ALA A 67 6.84 -9.10 12.19
C ALA A 67 5.59 -8.61 12.94
N LEU A 68 5.09 -7.44 12.58
CA LEU A 68 3.77 -6.96 12.97
C LEU A 68 2.78 -7.38 11.88
N VAL A 69 1.90 -8.33 12.20
CA VAL A 69 0.87 -8.82 11.26
C VAL A 69 -0.48 -8.25 11.65
N MET A 70 -1.19 -7.67 10.69
CA MET A 70 -2.56 -7.21 10.84
C MET A 70 -3.48 -8.07 9.96
N PRO A 71 -4.67 -8.48 10.45
CA PRO A 71 -5.60 -9.30 9.68
C PRO A 71 -6.15 -8.62 8.43
N ALA A 72 -6.25 -7.29 8.44
CA ALA A 72 -6.78 -6.50 7.35
C ALA A 72 -5.93 -5.24 7.15
N VAL A 73 -5.90 -4.74 5.92
CA VAL A 73 -5.22 -3.49 5.57
C VAL A 73 -6.07 -2.31 6.06
N SER A 74 -5.74 -1.82 7.25
CA SER A 74 -6.37 -0.63 7.82
C SER A 74 -5.31 0.43 8.12
N PRO A 75 -5.22 1.50 7.31
CA PRO A 75 -4.25 2.57 7.51
C PRO A 75 -4.33 3.20 8.91
N ALA A 76 -5.52 3.30 9.50
CA ALA A 76 -5.70 3.82 10.86
C ALA A 76 -4.99 2.96 11.92
N HIS A 77 -5.10 1.63 11.82
CA HIS A 77 -4.41 0.72 12.74
C HIS A 77 -2.91 0.70 12.48
N LEU A 78 -2.50 0.79 11.21
CA LEU A 78 -1.09 0.87 10.83
C LEU A 78 -0.46 2.16 11.38
N ALA A 79 -1.11 3.31 11.22
CA ALA A 79 -0.65 4.60 11.74
C ALA A 79 -0.52 4.59 13.27
N ALA A 80 -1.49 4.01 13.96
CA ALA A 80 -1.43 3.84 15.41
C ALA A 80 -0.23 2.97 15.82
N ALA A 81 0.01 1.85 15.14
CA ALA A 81 1.17 1.00 15.42
C ALA A 81 2.51 1.69 15.11
N LEU A 82 2.61 2.42 13.99
CA LEU A 82 3.80 3.19 13.63
C LEU A 82 4.09 4.30 14.63
N SER A 83 3.06 4.97 15.16
CA SER A 83 3.24 6.01 16.19
C SER A 83 3.88 5.50 17.49
N VAL A 84 3.82 4.18 17.73
CA VAL A 84 4.41 3.53 18.91
C VAL A 84 5.76 2.90 18.58
N LEU A 85 5.86 2.16 17.47
CA LEU A 85 7.04 1.36 17.14
C LEU A 85 8.14 2.15 16.43
N ALA A 86 7.75 3.06 15.52
CA ALA A 86 8.67 3.82 14.69
C ALA A 86 8.12 5.25 14.49
N PRO A 87 8.04 6.06 15.56
CA PRO A 87 7.44 7.38 15.50
C PRO A 87 8.22 8.31 14.57
N ILE A 88 7.50 9.04 13.71
CA ILE A 88 8.06 10.04 12.80
C ILE A 88 7.44 11.39 13.14
N PRO A 89 8.24 12.37 13.60
CA PRO A 89 7.73 13.69 13.92
C PRO A 89 6.94 14.30 12.76
N GLY A 90 5.75 14.82 13.04
CA GLY A 90 4.87 15.46 12.06
C GLY A 90 3.92 14.51 11.31
N LYS A 91 4.32 13.25 11.03
CA LYS A 91 3.44 12.26 10.35
C LYS A 91 2.80 11.29 11.33
N PHE A 92 3.61 10.63 12.16
CA PHE A 92 3.17 9.67 13.18
C PHE A 92 3.73 10.11 14.53
N PRO A 93 3.10 11.08 15.20
CA PRO A 93 3.63 11.65 16.43
C PRO A 93 3.62 10.60 17.54
N ALA A 94 4.72 10.54 18.29
CA ALA A 94 4.80 9.68 19.47
C ALA A 94 3.71 10.07 20.49
N PRO A 95 3.16 9.08 21.23
CA PRO A 95 2.12 9.35 22.21
C PRO A 95 2.62 10.28 23.33
N THR A 96 1.78 11.25 23.68
CA THR A 96 2.13 12.27 24.67
C THR A 96 2.25 11.68 26.08
N ARG A 97 3.21 12.19 26.86
CA ARG A 97 3.47 11.72 28.24
C ARG A 97 2.29 11.90 29.18
N LYS A 98 1.45 12.93 28.94
CA LYS A 98 0.24 13.18 29.75
C LYS A 98 -0.82 12.09 29.55
N ARG A 99 -1.00 11.61 28.32
CA ARG A 99 -2.03 10.62 27.99
C ARG A 99 -1.54 9.19 28.23
N ASN A 100 -0.29 8.90 27.87
CA ASN A 100 0.31 7.57 27.98
C ASN A 100 1.65 7.64 28.73
N PRO A 101 1.65 7.74 30.08
CA PRO A 101 2.88 7.83 30.85
C PRO A 101 3.75 6.57 30.73
N GLY A 102 3.14 5.39 30.60
CA GLY A 102 3.86 4.11 30.46
C GLY A 102 4.69 3.96 29.19
N TYR A 103 4.35 4.70 28.12
CA TYR A 103 5.19 4.75 26.92
C TYR A 103 6.56 5.38 27.22
N HIS A 104 6.61 6.33 28.16
CA HIS A 104 7.83 7.06 28.54
C HIS A 104 8.58 6.38 29.69
N ASP A 105 8.20 5.15 30.06
CA ASP A 105 8.93 4.36 31.04
C ASP A 105 10.30 3.93 30.48
N PRO A 106 11.39 3.98 31.27
CA PRO A 106 12.72 3.56 30.82
C PRO A 106 12.76 2.14 30.26
N THR A 107 11.96 1.19 30.76
CA THR A 107 11.94 -0.17 30.22
C THR A 107 11.36 -0.22 28.81
N CYS A 108 10.28 0.53 28.56
CA CYS A 108 9.62 0.64 27.27
C CYS A 108 10.51 1.36 26.25
N GLN A 109 11.09 2.51 26.61
CA GLN A 109 11.97 3.29 25.74
C GLN A 109 13.24 2.52 25.35
N ASN A 110 13.85 1.79 26.29
CA ASN A 110 15.01 0.96 26.00
C ASN A 110 14.68 -0.21 25.06
N GLY A 111 13.44 -0.71 25.08
CA GLY A 111 12.95 -1.70 24.13
C GLY A 111 12.73 -1.10 22.74
N LEU A 112 11.99 0.00 22.67
CA LEU A 112 11.67 0.70 21.41
C LEU A 112 12.93 1.18 20.68
N ALA A 113 13.94 1.66 21.39
CA ALA A 113 15.21 2.09 20.81
C ALA A 113 15.97 0.97 20.07
N LYS A 114 15.65 -0.30 20.32
CA LYS A 114 16.27 -1.46 19.65
C LYS A 114 15.46 -1.94 18.43
N LEU A 115 14.24 -1.45 18.26
CA LEU A 115 13.39 -1.82 17.13
C LEU A 115 13.66 -0.86 15.99
N LEU A 116 14.07 -1.43 14.84
CA LEU A 116 14.24 -0.69 13.60
C LEU A 116 13.23 -1.18 12.58
N LEU A 117 12.40 -0.28 12.07
CA LEU A 117 11.50 -0.58 10.96
C LEU A 117 12.30 -0.67 9.67
N VAL A 118 12.42 -1.88 9.12
CA VAL A 118 13.18 -2.14 7.90
C VAL A 118 12.30 -2.02 6.64
N GLY A 119 11.05 -2.50 6.70
CA GLY A 119 10.11 -2.51 5.59
C GLY A 119 8.83 -3.26 5.92
N GLY A 120 8.02 -3.53 4.90
CA GLY A 120 6.77 -4.26 5.07
C GLY A 120 6.27 -4.92 3.79
N ARG A 121 5.37 -5.88 3.94
CA ARG A 121 4.65 -6.50 2.82
C ARG A 121 3.17 -6.16 2.96
N ILE A 122 2.61 -5.51 1.95
CA ILE A 122 1.21 -5.06 1.93
C ILE A 122 0.58 -5.53 0.62
N GLU A 123 -0.53 -6.27 0.70
CA GLU A 123 -1.27 -6.80 -0.47
C GLU A 123 -0.41 -7.54 -1.50
N GLY A 124 0.59 -8.30 -1.04
CA GLY A 124 1.49 -9.01 -1.95
C GLY A 124 2.42 -8.08 -2.73
N LYS A 125 2.77 -6.91 -2.18
CA LYS A 125 3.88 -6.07 -2.66
C LYS A 125 4.83 -5.77 -1.52
N VAL A 126 6.12 -5.72 -1.82
CA VAL A 126 7.17 -5.34 -0.87
C VAL A 126 7.29 -3.82 -0.88
N PHE A 127 7.27 -3.23 0.31
CA PHE A 127 7.42 -1.80 0.51
C PHE A 127 8.61 -1.55 1.44
N ASP A 128 9.35 -0.49 1.12
CA ASP A 128 10.37 0.08 1.98
C ASP A 128 9.73 0.90 3.11
N GLN A 129 10.55 1.43 4.01
CA GLN A 129 10.08 2.28 5.10
C GLN A 129 9.26 3.48 4.60
N ALA A 130 9.67 4.12 3.50
CA ALA A 130 8.95 5.25 2.93
C ALA A 130 7.56 4.84 2.40
N GLY A 131 7.46 3.70 1.72
CA GLY A 131 6.22 3.13 1.23
C GLY A 131 5.27 2.75 2.36
N VAL A 132 5.77 2.11 3.43
CA VAL A 132 4.95 1.79 4.61
C VAL A 132 4.41 3.05 5.28
N ASN A 133 5.24 4.09 5.39
CA ASN A 133 4.83 5.39 5.92
C ASN A 133 3.77 6.07 5.04
N TRP A 134 3.86 5.93 3.72
CA TRP A 134 2.85 6.44 2.79
C TRP A 134 1.51 5.72 3.00
N VAL A 135 1.51 4.38 3.08
CA VAL A 135 0.27 3.60 3.29
C VAL A 135 -0.38 3.96 4.63
N GLY A 136 0.39 4.13 5.70
CA GLY A 136 -0.13 4.57 7.00
C GLY A 136 -0.68 5.98 7.01
N GLY A 137 -0.22 6.84 6.09
CA GLY A 137 -0.66 8.23 5.96
C GLY A 137 -1.93 8.41 5.13
N ILE A 138 -2.51 7.33 4.58
CA ILE A 138 -3.74 7.40 3.80
C ILE A 138 -4.92 7.71 4.74
N GLU A 139 -5.34 8.97 4.75
CA GLU A 139 -6.53 9.41 5.47
C GLU A 139 -7.79 8.76 4.90
N GLY A 140 -8.65 8.23 5.78
CA GLY A 140 -9.93 7.63 5.39
C GLY A 140 -9.86 6.21 4.79
N GLY A 141 -8.66 5.64 4.60
CA GLY A 141 -8.49 4.28 4.06
C GLY A 141 -9.21 4.07 2.72
N MET A 142 -10.01 3.01 2.62
CA MET A 142 -10.78 2.72 1.40
C MET A 142 -11.82 3.81 1.09
N GLU A 143 -12.41 4.42 2.12
CA GLU A 143 -13.39 5.49 1.95
C GLU A 143 -12.73 6.80 1.51
N GLY A 144 -11.51 7.06 1.98
CA GLY A 144 -10.68 8.16 1.51
C GLY A 144 -10.26 8.01 0.04
N LEU A 145 -9.86 6.80 -0.38
CA LEU A 145 -9.57 6.49 -1.78
C LEU A 145 -10.81 6.61 -2.67
N ARG A 146 -11.97 6.18 -2.19
CA ARG A 146 -13.26 6.38 -2.89
C ARG A 146 -13.60 7.86 -3.00
N ALA A 147 -13.41 8.64 -1.95
CA ALA A 147 -13.62 10.08 -1.97
C ALA A 147 -12.66 10.79 -2.95
N GLN A 148 -11.39 10.39 -3.00
CA GLN A 148 -10.42 10.90 -3.98
C GLN A 148 -10.82 10.56 -5.42
N LEU A 149 -11.27 9.32 -5.67
CA LEU A 149 -11.80 8.93 -6.98
C LEU A 149 -13.02 9.77 -7.36
N VAL A 150 -13.97 9.95 -6.45
CA VAL A 150 -15.15 10.81 -6.66
C VAL A 150 -14.73 12.25 -6.95
N ALA A 151 -13.76 12.80 -6.21
CA ALA A 151 -13.23 14.13 -6.45
C ALA A 151 -12.54 14.27 -7.82
N ILE A 152 -11.76 13.27 -8.25
CA ILE A 152 -11.13 13.25 -9.59
C ILE A 152 -12.20 13.19 -10.68
N LEU A 153 -13.22 12.33 -10.53
CA LEU A 153 -14.35 12.23 -11.45
C LEU A 153 -15.16 13.52 -11.52
N GLN A 154 -15.43 14.16 -10.39
CA GLN A 154 -16.10 15.46 -10.32
C GLN A 154 -15.23 16.56 -10.95
N GLY A 155 -13.92 16.55 -10.72
CA GLY A 155 -12.97 17.49 -11.32
C GLY A 155 -12.89 17.39 -12.84
N ALA A 156 -12.96 16.18 -13.40
CA ALA A 156 -13.03 15.97 -14.85
C ALA A 156 -14.33 16.54 -15.45
N GLY A 157 -15.46 16.39 -14.75
CA GLY A 157 -16.74 17.01 -15.14
C GLY A 157 -16.70 18.54 -15.09
N LEU A 158 -16.13 19.10 -14.02
CA LEU A 158 -15.94 20.55 -13.86
C LEU A 158 -14.98 21.15 -14.91
N GLY A 159 -13.99 20.37 -15.37
CA GLY A 159 -13.08 20.79 -16.44
C GLY A 159 -13.80 21.03 -17.77
N ILE A 160 -14.76 20.16 -18.12
CA ILE A 160 -15.54 20.29 -19.37
C ILE A 160 -16.51 21.48 -19.27
N THR A 161 -17.18 21.67 -18.13
CA THR A 161 -18.09 22.80 -17.94
C THR A 161 -17.34 24.13 -17.93
N ASN A 162 -16.17 24.21 -17.29
CA ASN A 162 -15.34 25.41 -17.29
C ASN A 162 -14.78 25.74 -18.68
N ALA A 163 -14.43 24.73 -19.48
CA ALA A 163 -14.00 24.94 -20.86
C ALA A 163 -15.15 25.47 -21.74
N LEU A 164 -16.36 24.91 -21.57
CA LEU A 164 -17.54 25.35 -22.32
C LEU A 164 -18.02 26.75 -21.88
N GLU A 165 -17.97 27.03 -20.57
CA GLU A 165 -18.30 28.34 -20.00
C GLU A 165 -17.26 29.40 -20.37
N GLY A 166 -15.97 29.05 -20.41
CA GLY A 166 -14.91 29.93 -20.91
C GLY A 166 -15.10 30.29 -22.38
N GLY A 167 -15.51 29.32 -23.21
CA GLY A 167 -15.88 29.55 -24.61
C GLY A 167 -17.09 30.47 -24.76
N SER A 168 -18.16 30.27 -23.96
CA SER A 168 -19.36 31.10 -24.03
C SER A 168 -19.15 32.51 -23.49
N ARG A 169 -18.34 32.69 -22.43
CA ARG A 169 -17.99 34.03 -21.91
C ARG A 169 -17.15 34.82 -22.90
N ASN A 170 -16.19 34.19 -23.56
CA ASN A 170 -15.39 34.85 -24.59
C ASN A 170 -16.23 35.23 -25.84
N LEU A 171 -17.16 34.38 -26.26
CA LEU A 171 -18.11 34.72 -27.31
C LEU A 171 -19.05 35.86 -26.91
N TRP A 172 -19.54 35.86 -25.67
CA TRP A 172 -20.37 36.95 -25.15
C TRP A 172 -19.61 38.28 -25.08
N LEU A 173 -18.37 38.28 -24.57
CA LEU A 173 -17.51 39.46 -24.50
C LEU A 173 -17.16 40.02 -25.88
N THR A 174 -16.95 39.16 -26.88
CA THR A 174 -16.68 39.58 -28.26
C THR A 174 -17.92 40.14 -28.96
N LEU A 175 -19.11 39.58 -28.71
CA LEU A 175 -20.37 40.13 -29.20
C LEU A 175 -20.72 41.47 -28.53
N GLU A 176 -20.52 41.61 -27.23
CA GLU A 176 -20.75 42.87 -26.52
C GLU A 176 -19.73 43.94 -26.96
N GLY A 177 -18.47 43.56 -27.19
CA GLY A 177 -17.45 44.45 -27.74
C GLY A 177 -17.80 44.96 -29.14
N ARG A 178 -18.32 44.10 -30.02
CA ARG A 178 -18.79 44.49 -31.35
C ARG A 178 -20.04 45.38 -31.28
N LYS A 179 -20.95 45.11 -30.35
CA LYS A 179 -22.15 45.92 -30.13
C LYS A 179 -21.78 47.34 -29.66
N GLY A 180 -20.84 47.47 -28.72
CA GLY A 180 -20.35 48.78 -28.27
C GLY A 180 -19.73 49.60 -29.41
N GLN A 181 -18.92 48.98 -30.27
CA GLN A 181 -18.34 49.65 -31.44
C GLN A 181 -19.40 50.17 -32.42
N LEU A 182 -20.45 49.39 -32.68
CA LEU A 182 -21.55 49.81 -33.56
C LEU A 182 -22.42 50.91 -32.93
N GLU A 183 -22.61 50.89 -31.61
CA GLU A 183 -23.33 51.94 -30.89
C GLU A 183 -22.54 53.26 -30.88
N ASP A 184 -21.21 53.20 -30.81
CA ASP A 184 -20.32 54.37 -30.89
C ASP A 184 -20.24 54.93 -32.33
N GLU A 185 -20.19 54.08 -33.35
CA GLU A 185 -20.25 54.49 -34.77
C GLU A 185 -21.60 55.12 -35.15
N SER A 186 -22.71 54.69 -34.52
CA SER A 186 -24.06 55.22 -34.80
C SER A 186 -24.37 56.58 -34.16
N LYS A 187 -23.50 57.07 -33.27
CA LYS A 187 -23.64 58.36 -32.57
C LYS A 187 -22.78 59.48 -33.17
N SER A 188 -22.13 59.24 -34.31
CA SER A 188 -21.45 60.25 -35.12
C SER A 188 -22.27 60.64 -36.35
#